data_AF-A0A2T7SNU6-F1
#
_entry.id   AF-A0A2T7SNU6-F1
#
_cell.length_a   1.000
_cell.length_b   1.000
_cell.length_c   1.000
_cell.angle_alpha   90.00
_cell.angle_beta   90.00
_cell.angle_gamma   90.00
#
_symmetry.space_group_name_H-M   'P 1'
#
loop_
_entity.id
_entity.type
_entity.pdbx_description
1 polymer ?
#
loop_
_entity_poly.entity_id
_entity_poly.type
_entity_poly.pdbx_seq_one_letter_code
_entity_poly.pdbx_strand_id
1 'polypeptide(L)'
;MTGQPVAETDPRRLDRIVTNLILNAHRHGAAPVEVMVDGTTIVVRDHGPGLGLGLTIGQAQVIGAHLTLTNANTPGGAVATLELPRQTPATPT
;
A
#
# COMPACT_ATOMS: atom_id res chain seq x y z
N MET A 1 1.64 -23.89 -8.23
CA MET A 1 2.82 -23.13 -7.76
C MET A 1 2.37 -22.25 -6.60
N THR A 2 2.50 -22.71 -5.35
CA THR A 2 2.23 -21.91 -4.15
C THR A 2 3.57 -21.61 -3.47
N GLY A 3 4.36 -20.74 -4.10
CA GLY A 3 5.42 -20.06 -3.36
C GLY A 3 4.75 -18.99 -2.51
N GLN A 4 5.06 -18.91 -1.22
CA GLN A 4 4.69 -17.72 -0.46
C GLN A 4 5.35 -16.53 -1.15
N PRO A 5 4.60 -15.48 -1.49
CA PRO A 5 5.19 -14.32 -2.14
C PRO A 5 6.15 -13.67 -1.15
N VAL A 6 7.45 -13.74 -1.44
CA VAL A 6 8.51 -13.09 -0.67
C VAL A 6 9.12 -12.01 -1.55
N ALA A 7 9.08 -10.76 -1.08
CA ALA A 7 9.82 -9.65 -1.67
C ALA A 7 10.97 -9.28 -0.74
N GLU A 8 12.18 -9.16 -1.28
CA GLU A 8 13.31 -8.55 -0.58
C GLU A 8 13.10 -7.03 -0.52
N THR A 9 12.85 -6.52 0.68
CA THR A 9 12.57 -5.09 0.95
C THR A 9 13.00 -4.74 2.37
N ASP A 10 13.34 -3.47 2.62
CA ASP A 10 13.63 -2.97 3.97
C ASP A 10 12.35 -3.03 4.83
N PRO A 11 12.28 -3.94 5.82
CA PRO A 11 11.06 -4.17 6.59
C PRO A 11 10.67 -2.95 7.43
N ARG A 12 11.63 -2.13 7.87
CA ARG A 12 11.34 -0.93 8.67
C ARG A 12 10.66 0.15 7.83
N ARG A 13 11.07 0.27 6.57
CA ARG A 13 10.46 1.22 5.64
C ARG A 13 9.07 0.76 5.20
N LEU A 14 8.92 -0.53 4.93
CA LEU A 14 7.61 -1.11 4.63
C LEU A 14 6.62 -0.89 5.77
N ASP A 15 7.01 -1.24 7.00
CA ASP A 15 6.22 -1.02 8.21
C ASP A 15 5.79 0.45 8.34
N ARG A 16 6.72 1.38 8.13
CA ARG A 16 6.43 2.82 8.18
C ARG A 16 5.43 3.25 7.11
N ILE A 17 5.57 2.78 5.86
CA ILE A 17 4.66 3.15 4.76
C ILE A 17 3.26 2.62 5.05
N VAL A 18 3.14 1.33 5.41
CA VAL A 18 1.84 0.70 5.69
C VAL A 18 1.17 1.37 6.90
N THR A 19 1.93 1.61 7.98
CA THR A 19 1.44 2.32 9.16
C THR A 19 0.91 3.72 8.80
N ASN A 20 1.63 4.47 7.98
CA ASN A 20 1.18 5.79 7.54
C ASN A 20 -0.12 5.70 6.73
N LEU A 21 -0.24 4.74 5.81
CA LEU A 21 -1.45 4.55 5.01
C LEU A 21 -2.66 4.23 5.90
N ILE A 22 -2.51 3.31 6.85
CA ILE A 22 -3.59 2.92 7.77
C ILE A 22 -3.96 4.08 8.70
N LEU A 23 -2.98 4.79 9.26
CA LEU A 23 -3.24 5.94 10.12
C LEU A 23 -3.94 7.07 9.37
N ASN A 24 -3.57 7.31 8.11
CA ASN A 24 -4.25 8.29 7.27
C ASN A 24 -5.69 7.89 6.97
N ALA A 25 -5.91 6.63 6.57
CA ALA A 25 -7.24 6.08 6.35
C ALA A 25 -8.13 6.21 7.59
N HIS A 26 -7.57 5.96 8.78
CA HIS A 26 -8.30 6.06 10.04
C HIS A 26 -8.61 7.51 10.47
N ARG A 27 -7.65 8.43 10.31
CA ARG A 27 -7.81 9.83 10.75
C ARG A 27 -8.64 10.68 9.79
N HIS A 28 -8.51 10.40 8.49
CA HIS A 28 -9.01 11.28 7.43
C HIS A 28 -10.01 10.59 6.49
N GLY A 29 -10.07 9.25 6.50
CA GLY A 29 -11.06 8.48 5.77
C GLY A 29 -12.33 8.25 6.59
N ALA A 30 -13.15 7.30 6.14
CA ALA A 30 -14.28 6.80 6.90
C ALA A 30 -14.17 5.28 7.06
N ALA A 31 -14.57 4.80 8.23
CA ALA A 31 -14.64 3.38 8.52
C ALA A 31 -15.73 2.70 7.67
N PRO A 32 -15.58 1.40 7.35
CA PRO A 32 -14.44 0.54 7.72
C PRO A 32 -13.17 0.85 6.92
N VAL A 33 -11.99 0.69 7.54
CA VAL A 33 -10.73 0.67 6.79
C VAL A 33 -10.43 -0.78 6.43
N GLU A 34 -10.31 -1.06 5.15
CA GLU A 34 -10.05 -2.40 4.62
C GLU A 34 -8.58 -2.50 4.18
N VAL A 35 -7.91 -3.58 4.58
CA VAL A 35 -6.52 -3.86 4.19
C VAL A 35 -6.47 -5.24 3.55
N MET A 36 -5.94 -5.30 2.33
CA MET A 36 -5.72 -6.52 1.57
C MET A 36 -4.24 -6.65 1.22
N VAL A 37 -3.73 -7.87 1.33
CA VAL A 37 -2.36 -8.23 0.91
C VAL A 37 -2.46 -9.37 -0.08
N ASP A 38 -1.96 -9.15 -1.29
CA ASP A 38 -1.87 -10.16 -2.34
C ASP A 38 -0.49 -10.10 -2.98
N GLY A 39 0.32 -11.14 -2.80
CA GLY A 39 1.64 -11.16 -3.41
C GLY A 39 2.57 -10.09 -2.83
N THR A 40 3.03 -9.23 -3.73
CA THR A 40 3.84 -8.04 -3.44
C THR A 40 2.99 -6.77 -3.41
N THR A 41 1.66 -6.90 -3.39
CA THR A 41 0.70 -5.80 -3.48
C THR A 41 -0.06 -5.67 -2.16
N ILE A 42 -0.09 -4.45 -1.62
CA ILE A 42 -0.87 -4.08 -0.43
C ILE A 42 -1.89 -3.03 -0.86
N VAL A 43 -3.16 -3.27 -0.55
CA VAL A 43 -4.25 -2.33 -0.83
C VAL A 43 -4.85 -1.86 0.49
N VAL A 44 -4.91 -0.55 0.70
CA VAL A 44 -5.62 0.08 1.82
C VAL A 44 -6.77 0.88 1.25
N ARG A 45 -7.99 0.59 1.71
CA ARG A 45 -9.22 1.27 1.28
C ARG A 45 -9.93 1.90 2.46
N ASP A 46 -10.35 3.15 2.30
CA ASP A 46 -11.32 3.82 3.16
C ASP A 46 -12.58 4.17 2.37
N HIS A 47 -13.66 4.53 3.08
CA HIS A 47 -14.94 4.96 2.49
C HIS A 47 -15.18 6.46 2.70
N GLY A 48 -14.11 7.23 2.94
CA GLY A 48 -14.17 8.66 3.16
C GLY A 48 -14.28 9.46 1.86
N PRO A 49 -14.30 10.80 1.90
CA PRO A 49 -14.52 11.64 0.72
C PRO A 49 -13.34 11.67 -0.28
N GLY A 50 -12.32 10.81 -0.14
CA GLY A 50 -11.18 10.72 -1.07
C GLY A 50 -10.00 11.66 -0.78
N LEU A 51 -10.05 12.44 0.30
CA LEU A 51 -9.03 13.47 0.61
C LEU A 51 -7.90 12.98 1.55
N GLY A 52 -8.05 11.82 2.20
CA GLY A 52 -7.17 11.38 3.29
C GLY A 52 -5.86 10.69 2.85
N LEU A 53 -5.85 9.99 1.72
CA LEU A 53 -4.67 9.21 1.28
C LEU A 53 -3.67 10.01 0.43
N GLY A 54 -4.06 11.19 -0.08
CA GLY A 54 -3.23 12.06 -0.91
C GLY A 54 -1.97 12.63 -0.22
N LEU A 55 -1.92 12.61 1.11
CA LEU A 55 -0.87 13.28 1.89
C LEU A 55 0.43 12.46 2.08
N THR A 56 0.61 11.31 1.40
CA THR A 56 1.81 10.45 1.63
C THR A 56 2.51 9.95 0.36
N ILE A 57 2.34 10.63 -0.77
CA ILE A 57 3.02 10.31 -2.04
C ILE A 57 4.57 10.27 -1.87
N GLY A 58 5.14 11.04 -0.93
CA GLY A 58 6.58 11.20 -0.79
C GLY A 58 7.39 10.04 -0.18
N GLN A 59 6.79 8.96 0.34
CA GLN A 59 7.56 7.90 1.04
C GLN A 59 7.70 6.59 0.26
N ALA A 60 6.79 6.26 -0.65
CA ALA A 60 6.82 4.98 -1.38
C ALA A 60 7.98 4.90 -2.39
N GLN A 61 8.33 6.01 -3.04
CA GLN A 61 9.44 6.06 -4.00
C GLN A 61 10.80 5.74 -3.35
N VAL A 62 10.93 5.93 -2.04
CA VAL A 62 12.20 5.76 -1.31
C VAL A 62 12.64 4.28 -1.26
N ILE A 63 11.73 3.34 -1.46
CA ILE A 63 12.04 1.89 -1.51
C ILE A 63 11.86 1.28 -2.91
N GLY A 64 11.69 2.12 -3.95
CA GLY A 64 11.38 1.63 -5.30
C GLY A 64 9.99 0.96 -5.40
N ALA A 65 9.13 1.13 -4.41
CA ALA A 65 7.75 0.67 -4.46
C ALA A 65 6.89 1.67 -5.24
N HIS A 66 5.96 1.16 -6.03
CA HIS A 66 4.99 1.97 -6.73
C HIS A 66 3.77 2.18 -5.84
N LEU A 67 3.45 3.43 -5.50
CA LEU A 67 2.22 3.76 -4.78
C LEU A 67 1.27 4.46 -5.74
N THR A 68 0.12 3.85 -5.98
CA THR A 68 -0.99 4.45 -6.72
C THR A 68 -2.09 4.84 -5.75
N LEU A 69 -2.60 6.07 -5.88
CA LEU A 69 -3.75 6.55 -5.15
C LEU A 69 -4.89 6.75 -6.14
N THR A 70 -6.04 6.13 -5.85
CA THR A 70 -7.25 6.29 -6.66
C THR A 70 -8.42 6.62 -5.75
N ASN A 71 -9.32 7.49 -6.23
CA ASN A 71 -10.60 7.67 -5.57
C ASN A 71 -11.54 6.56 -6.06
N ALA A 72 -12.13 5.82 -5.13
CA ALA A 72 -13.22 4.92 -5.42
C ALA A 72 -14.46 5.78 -5.76
N ASN A 73 -14.87 5.80 -7.02
CA ASN A 73 -16.07 6.53 -7.43
C ASN A 73 -17.32 5.85 -6.87
N THR A 74 -17.80 6.37 -5.73
CA THR A 74 -19.14 6.28 -5.12
C THR A 74 -19.54 4.93 -4.49
N PRO A 75 -19.95 4.91 -3.20
CA PRO A 75 -20.16 6.05 -2.30
C PRO A 75 -18.86 6.45 -1.58
N GLY A 76 -18.05 7.32 -2.19
CA GLY A 76 -16.78 7.77 -1.65
C GLY A 76 -15.72 6.67 -1.48
N GLY A 77 -14.49 7.10 -1.26
CA GLY A 77 -13.40 6.28 -0.78
C GLY A 77 -12.07 6.62 -1.44
N ALA A 78 -10.99 6.42 -0.72
CA ALA A 78 -9.66 6.38 -1.32
C ALA A 78 -9.12 4.94 -1.26
N VAL A 79 -8.43 4.55 -2.32
CA VAL A 79 -7.74 3.27 -2.44
C VAL A 79 -6.27 3.58 -2.70
N ALA A 80 -5.43 3.17 -1.76
CA ALA A 80 -3.99 3.20 -1.89
C ALA A 80 -3.50 1.79 -2.24
N THR A 81 -2.87 1.65 -3.40
CA THR A 81 -2.24 0.42 -3.86
C THR A 81 -0.73 0.59 -3.81
N LEU A 82 -0.07 -0.18 -2.96
CA LEU A 82 1.39 -0.25 -2.84
C LEU A 82 1.88 -1.54 -3.49
N GLU A 83 2.65 -1.41 -4.56
CA GLU A 83 3.30 -2.53 -5.24
C GLU A 83 4.80 -2.52 -4.90
N LEU A 84 5.26 -3.59 -4.26
CA LEU A 84 6.68 -3.80 -3.99
C LEU A 84 7.37 -4.33 -5.25
N PRO A 85 8.62 -3.93 -5.52
CA PRO A 85 9.39 -4.46 -6.64
C PRO A 85 9.55 -5.97 -6.48
N ARG A 86 9.20 -6.73 -7.53
CA ARG A 86 9.51 -8.16 -7.56
C ARG A 86 11.01 -8.32 -7.73
N GLN A 87 11.65 -9.01 -6.79
CA GLN A 87 13.03 -9.43 -6.99
C GLN A 87 13.01 -10.69 -7.87
N THR A 88 13.72 -10.65 -8.99
CA THR A 88 14.04 -11.88 -9.72
C THR A 88 14.88 -12.73 -8.77
N PRO A 89 14.50 -13.99 -8.46
CA PRO A 89 15.32 -14.85 -7.62
C PRO A 89 16.74 -14.88 -8.18
N ALA A 90 17.73 -14.48 -7.39
CA ALA A 90 19.12 -14.62 -7.79
C ALA A 90 19.38 -16.11 -8.04
N THR A 91 19.84 -16.47 -9.24
CA THR A 91 20.26 -17.84 -9.54
C THR A 91 21.36 -18.22 -8.54
N PRO A 92 21.19 -19.27 -7.71
CA PRO A 92 22.26 -19.71 -6.85
C PRO A 92 23.43 -20.23 -7.70
N THR A 93 24.64 -19.71 -7.44
CA THR A 93 25.91 -20.17 -8.02
C THR A 93 26.31 -21.53 -7.46
#